data_AF-A0A815TWY1-F1
#
_entry.id   AF-A0A815TWY1-F1
#
_cell.length_a   1.000
_cell.length_b   1.000
_cell.length_c   1.000
_cell.angle_alpha   90.00
_cell.angle_beta   90.00
_cell.angle_gamma   90.00
#
_symmetry.space_group_name_H-M   'P 1'
#
loop_
_entity.id
_entity.type
_entity.pdbx_description
1 polymer ?
#
loop_
_entity_poly.entity_id
_entity_poly.type
_entity_poly.pdbx_seq_one_letter_code
_entity_poly.pdbx_strand_id
1 'polypeptide(L)'
;MTATQNSIEQSFECGICHDYLTEVRETPCCHQLFCFTCIQQWLNQGGSCPQCKSTSLTENTLLKNVVLQRIVDNIELDCPYVLAGCSAKVPRCDLENHKQLCPYSTAKLADKQQQKLQKSIALLNQYTETAIPVSDNDLYDLAKALHEQYAYAEARKCFGKMKTKNSSLEIVILQAHIERDDGKYTDALRLYDQAYDMTTSPSQRIELLLAKK
;
A
#
# COMPACT_ATOMS: atom_id res chain seq x y z
N MET A 1 4.91 -22.19 34.43
CA MET A 1 3.87 -21.99 33.39
C MET A 1 4.12 -20.64 32.76
N THR A 2 4.88 -20.58 31.67
CA THR A 2 5.07 -19.33 30.92
C THR A 2 4.00 -19.29 29.85
N ALA A 3 2.93 -18.54 30.11
CA ALA A 3 2.00 -18.14 29.06
C ALA A 3 2.81 -17.42 27.98
N THR A 4 2.69 -17.84 26.72
CA THR A 4 3.30 -17.15 25.58
C THR A 4 2.63 -15.79 25.39
N GLN A 5 3.32 -14.80 24.81
CA GLN A 5 2.79 -13.45 24.57
C GLN A 5 1.40 -13.48 23.92
N ASN A 6 1.20 -14.37 22.94
CA ASN A 6 -0.08 -14.59 22.25
C ASN A 6 -1.22 -15.08 23.17
N SER A 7 -0.92 -15.85 24.22
CA SER A 7 -1.94 -16.36 25.14
C SER A 7 -2.50 -15.27 26.08
N ILE A 8 -1.73 -14.22 26.32
CA ILE A 8 -2.14 -13.06 27.12
C ILE A 8 -3.01 -12.13 26.26
N GLU A 9 -2.64 -11.93 24.99
CA GLU A 9 -3.40 -11.10 24.04
C GLU A 9 -4.80 -11.67 23.76
N GLN A 10 -4.93 -12.99 23.64
CA GLN A 10 -6.23 -13.68 23.50
C GLN A 10 -7.15 -13.52 24.72
N SER A 11 -6.59 -13.21 25.90
CA SER A 11 -7.38 -12.96 27.11
C SER A 11 -8.11 -11.62 27.08
N PHE A 12 -7.86 -10.79 26.07
CA PHE A 12 -8.45 -9.47 25.87
C PHE A 12 -9.44 -9.40 24.71
N GLU A 13 -9.88 -10.54 24.20
CA GLU A 13 -10.91 -10.64 23.16
C GLU A 13 -12.31 -10.64 23.77
N CYS A 14 -13.24 -9.95 23.13
CA CYS A 14 -14.64 -9.96 23.51
C CYS A 14 -15.31 -11.25 23.02
N GLY A 15 -15.96 -11.98 23.92
CA GLY A 15 -16.70 -13.20 23.59
C GLY A 15 -17.96 -13.01 22.71
N ILE A 16 -18.26 -11.79 22.26
CA ILE A 16 -19.39 -11.49 21.36
C ILE A 16 -18.89 -11.10 19.96
N CYS A 17 -17.98 -10.11 19.86
CA CYS A 17 -17.49 -9.64 18.56
C CYS A 17 -16.18 -10.29 18.12
N HIS A 18 -15.52 -11.06 19.00
CA HIS A 18 -14.23 -11.71 18.75
C HIS A 18 -13.12 -10.74 18.32
N ASP A 19 -13.21 -9.50 18.80
CA ASP A 19 -12.19 -8.46 18.63
C ASP A 19 -11.71 -8.00 20.01
N TYR A 20 -10.60 -7.27 20.07
CA TYR A 20 -10.08 -6.68 21.29
C TYR A 20 -11.12 -5.81 22.00
N LEU A 21 -11.21 -5.98 23.32
CA LEU A 21 -12.18 -5.29 24.16
C LEU A 21 -12.10 -3.76 24.00
N THR A 22 -13.24 -3.12 23.80
CA THR A 22 -13.39 -1.66 23.70
C THR A 22 -14.43 -1.18 24.69
N GLU A 23 -14.12 -0.15 25.47
CA GLU A 23 -14.91 0.26 26.63
C GLU A 23 -15.22 -0.93 27.55
N VAL A 24 -14.18 -1.62 28.03
CA VAL A 24 -14.27 -2.88 28.77
C VAL A 24 -15.33 -2.81 29.88
N ARG A 25 -16.27 -3.75 29.83
CA ARG A 25 -17.26 -4.01 30.90
C ARG A 25 -17.07 -5.40 31.47
N GLU A 26 -17.07 -5.46 32.79
CA GLU A 26 -17.01 -6.68 33.56
C GLU A 26 -18.40 -7.02 34.10
N THR A 27 -18.78 -8.29 33.97
CA THR A 27 -20.05 -8.80 34.50
C THR A 27 -19.91 -9.16 35.99
N PRO A 28 -20.74 -8.63 36.91
CA PRO A 28 -20.62 -8.95 38.34
C PRO A 28 -20.99 -10.40 38.69
N CYS A 29 -21.67 -11.12 37.79
CA CYS A 29 -22.12 -12.49 38.04
C CYS A 29 -21.04 -13.55 37.78
N CYS A 30 -20.10 -13.31 36.88
CA CYS A 30 -19.06 -14.29 36.52
C CYS A 30 -17.73 -13.67 36.06
N HIS A 31 -17.55 -12.36 36.26
CA HIS A 31 -16.32 -11.62 35.97
C HIS A 31 -15.85 -11.69 34.51
N GLN A 32 -16.74 -12.04 33.58
CA GLN A 32 -16.42 -12.03 32.16
C GLN A 32 -16.44 -10.62 31.59
N LEU A 33 -15.59 -10.41 30.59
CA LEU A 33 -15.31 -9.13 29.97
C LEU A 33 -15.95 -9.04 28.59
N PHE A 34 -16.56 -7.90 28.29
CA PHE A 34 -17.14 -7.62 26.99
C PHE A 34 -16.91 -6.15 26.60
N CYS A 35 -16.99 -5.86 25.30
CA CYS A 35 -17.13 -4.49 24.83
C CYS A 35 -18.47 -3.93 25.34
N PHE A 36 -18.52 -2.66 25.76
CA PHE A 36 -19.74 -2.06 26.26
C PHE A 36 -20.91 -2.17 25.27
N THR A 37 -20.68 -1.77 24.03
CA THR A 37 -21.70 -1.81 22.96
C THR A 37 -22.20 -3.23 22.69
N CYS A 38 -21.31 -4.22 22.69
CA CYS A 38 -21.68 -5.61 22.45
C CYS A 38 -22.57 -6.18 23.55
N ILE A 39 -22.18 -6.04 24.83
CA ILE A 39 -22.99 -6.56 25.93
C ILE A 39 -24.29 -5.76 26.11
N GLN A 40 -24.26 -4.44 25.86
CA GLN A 40 -25.44 -3.60 25.88
C GLN A 40 -26.48 -4.05 24.84
N GLN A 41 -26.06 -4.24 23.58
CA GLN A 41 -26.94 -4.73 22.52
C GLN A 41 -27.52 -6.10 22.83
N TRP A 42 -26.70 -7.01 23.38
CA TRP A 42 -27.14 -8.34 23.78
C TRP A 42 -28.23 -8.29 24.87
N LEU A 43 -28.02 -7.49 25.92
CA LEU A 43 -28.99 -7.34 27.01
C LEU A 43 -30.28 -6.66 26.53
N ASN A 44 -30.19 -5.68 25.64
CA ASN A 44 -31.35 -4.97 25.08
C ASN A 44 -32.24 -5.87 24.21
N GLN A 45 -31.72 -6.99 23.70
CA GLN A 45 -32.48 -8.01 22.97
C GLN A 45 -33.14 -9.03 23.91
N GLY A 46 -33.14 -8.79 25.23
CA GLY A 46 -33.67 -9.72 26.24
C GLY A 46 -32.70 -10.84 26.61
N GLY A 47 -31.41 -10.69 26.28
CA GLY A 47 -30.37 -11.66 26.62
C GLY A 47 -30.07 -11.71 28.13
N SER A 48 -29.71 -12.90 28.63
CA SER A 48 -29.08 -13.09 29.94
C SER A 48 -27.54 -12.99 29.82
N CYS A 49 -26.77 -13.14 30.90
CA CYS A 49 -25.31 -13.16 30.77
C CYS A 49 -24.84 -14.18 29.68
N PRO A 50 -24.09 -13.75 28.64
CA PRO A 50 -23.65 -14.65 27.56
C PRO A 50 -22.86 -15.87 28.04
N GLN A 51 -22.14 -15.73 29.16
CA GLN A 51 -21.30 -16.80 29.71
C GLN A 51 -22.07 -17.74 30.66
N CYS A 52 -22.63 -17.19 31.73
CA CYS A 52 -23.21 -17.99 32.82
C CYS A 52 -24.74 -18.07 32.79
N LYS A 53 -25.40 -17.38 31.84
CA LYS A 53 -26.85 -17.31 31.67
C LYS A 53 -27.61 -16.69 32.85
N SER A 54 -26.93 -15.98 33.76
CA SER A 54 -27.59 -15.27 34.84
C SER A 54 -28.52 -14.17 34.31
N THR A 55 -29.76 -14.15 34.82
CA THR A 55 -30.77 -13.12 34.53
C THR A 55 -30.64 -11.88 35.42
N SER A 56 -29.75 -11.91 36.42
CA SER A 56 -29.48 -10.76 37.29
C SER A 56 -28.65 -9.66 36.60
N LEU A 57 -28.04 -9.98 35.46
CA LEU A 57 -27.22 -9.06 34.70
C LEU A 57 -28.12 -8.09 33.92
N THR A 58 -27.96 -6.80 34.18
CA THR A 58 -28.59 -5.69 33.44
C THR A 58 -27.52 -4.69 33.03
N GLU A 59 -27.84 -3.79 32.09
CA GLU A 59 -26.92 -2.76 31.63
C GLU A 59 -26.34 -1.93 32.79
N ASN A 60 -27.19 -1.55 33.75
CA ASN A 60 -26.80 -0.75 34.92
C ASN A 60 -25.91 -1.50 35.93
N THR A 61 -25.87 -2.83 35.86
CA THR A 61 -25.03 -3.67 36.74
C THR A 61 -23.64 -3.92 36.17
N LEU A 62 -23.38 -3.52 34.92
CA LEU A 62 -22.08 -3.69 34.28
C LEU A 62 -21.03 -2.79 34.92
N LEU A 63 -19.90 -3.39 35.30
CA LEU A 63 -18.80 -2.67 35.94
C LEU A 63 -17.81 -2.19 34.88
N LYS A 64 -17.47 -0.91 34.89
CA LYS A 64 -16.41 -0.37 34.01
C LYS A 64 -15.04 -0.82 34.53
N ASN A 65 -14.27 -1.51 33.69
CA ASN A 65 -12.92 -1.95 34.07
C ASN A 65 -11.85 -1.08 33.41
N VAL A 66 -11.47 0.01 34.09
CA VAL A 66 -10.51 1.00 33.57
C VAL A 66 -9.08 0.45 33.47
N VAL A 67 -8.71 -0.46 34.38
CA VAL A 67 -7.36 -1.05 34.39
C VAL A 67 -7.16 -1.89 33.16
N LEU A 68 -8.11 -2.80 32.87
CA LEU A 68 -8.05 -3.63 31.68
C LEU A 68 -8.18 -2.78 30.42
N GLN A 69 -9.04 -1.75 30.40
CA GLN A 69 -9.10 -0.83 29.26
C GLN A 69 -7.73 -0.25 28.90
N ARG A 70 -6.97 0.24 29.89
CA ARG A 70 -5.62 0.78 29.67
C ARG A 70 -4.65 -0.28 29.16
N ILE A 71 -4.73 -1.50 29.65
CA ILE A 71 -3.86 -2.59 29.20
C ILE A 71 -4.16 -2.92 27.74
N VAL A 72 -5.43 -3.11 27.40
CA VAL A 72 -5.88 -3.44 26.03
C VAL A 72 -5.55 -2.34 25.03
N ASP A 73 -5.69 -1.07 25.43
CA ASP A 73 -5.37 0.07 24.59
C ASP A 73 -3.89 0.17 24.21
N ASN A 74 -3.00 -0.32 25.09
CA ASN A 74 -1.54 -0.27 24.91
C ASN A 74 -0.95 -1.56 24.33
N ILE A 75 -1.77 -2.50 23.86
CA ILE A 75 -1.27 -3.66 23.09
C ILE A 75 -0.62 -3.12 21.82
N GLU A 76 0.66 -3.43 21.61
CA GLU A 76 1.40 -3.03 20.41
C GLU A 76 1.02 -3.92 19.23
N LEU A 77 0.56 -3.30 18.15
CA LEU A 77 0.20 -3.97 16.91
C LEU A 77 1.12 -3.49 15.78
N ASP A 78 1.47 -4.40 14.88
CA ASP A 78 2.17 -4.02 13.65
C ASP A 78 1.25 -3.19 12.75
N CYS A 79 1.82 -2.15 12.13
CA CYS A 79 1.12 -1.40 11.10
C CYS A 79 0.66 -2.32 9.95
N PRO A 80 -0.59 -2.22 9.46
CA PRO A 80 -1.06 -3.01 8.31
C PRO A 80 -0.26 -2.76 7.03
N TYR A 81 0.50 -1.65 6.96
CA TYR A 81 1.32 -1.28 5.81
C TYR A 81 2.77 -1.76 5.94
N VAL A 82 3.02 -2.86 6.68
CA VAL A 82 4.38 -3.43 6.84
C VAL A 82 5.00 -3.81 5.50
N LEU A 83 4.20 -4.39 4.59
CA LEU A 83 4.64 -4.79 3.24
C LEU A 83 4.96 -3.59 2.35
N ALA A 84 4.34 -2.44 2.61
CA ALA A 84 4.65 -1.19 1.92
C ALA A 84 5.89 -0.49 2.50
N GLY A 85 6.41 -0.96 3.64
CA GLY A 85 7.64 -0.45 4.26
C GLY A 85 7.46 0.21 5.63
N CYS A 86 6.26 0.20 6.21
CA CYS A 86 6.06 0.75 7.56
C CYS A 86 6.51 -0.25 8.64
N SER A 87 7.57 0.05 9.38
CA SER A 87 8.04 -0.80 10.49
C SER A 87 7.47 -0.41 11.86
N ALA A 88 6.46 0.47 11.90
CA ALA A 88 5.91 0.98 13.15
C ALA A 88 5.09 -0.11 13.87
N LYS A 89 5.40 -0.28 15.17
CA LYS A 89 4.52 -0.91 16.14
C LYS A 89 3.80 0.18 16.90
N VAL A 90 2.47 0.12 16.92
CA VAL A 90 1.63 1.18 17.46
C VAL A 90 0.63 0.60 18.46
N PRO A 91 0.36 1.32 19.56
CA PRO A 91 -0.71 0.95 20.48
C PRO A 91 -2.03 0.77 19.74
N ARG A 92 -2.83 -0.22 20.15
CA ARG A 92 -4.15 -0.50 19.59
C ARG A 92 -5.02 0.75 19.50
N CYS A 93 -5.05 1.56 20.56
CA CYS A 93 -5.87 2.77 20.59
C CYS A 93 -5.43 3.83 19.55
N ASP A 94 -4.16 3.83 19.16
CA ASP A 94 -3.59 4.78 18.20
C ASP A 94 -3.54 4.25 16.78
N LEU A 95 -3.83 2.96 16.57
CA LEU A 95 -3.71 2.30 15.26
C LEU A 95 -4.55 2.97 14.18
N GLU A 96 -5.79 3.37 14.49
CA GLU A 96 -6.65 4.06 13.51
C GLU A 96 -6.12 5.43 13.11
N ASN A 97 -5.63 6.21 14.08
CA ASN A 97 -4.99 7.49 13.79
C ASN A 97 -3.70 7.30 12.98
N HIS A 98 -2.90 6.29 13.34
CA HIS A 98 -1.72 5.93 12.57
C HIS A 98 -2.09 5.55 11.13
N LYS A 99 -3.12 4.73 10.89
CA LYS A 99 -3.54 4.33 9.53
C LYS A 99 -3.85 5.55 8.64
N GLN A 100 -4.48 6.58 9.19
CA GLN A 100 -4.82 7.80 8.46
C GLN A 100 -3.59 8.66 8.13
N LEU A 101 -2.62 8.69 9.05
CA LEU A 101 -1.42 9.52 8.94
C LEU A 101 -0.21 8.78 8.37
N CYS A 102 -0.30 7.46 8.19
CA CYS A 102 0.83 6.62 7.82
C CYS A 102 1.40 7.05 6.47
N PRO A 103 2.71 7.35 6.37
CA PRO A 103 3.34 7.71 5.10
C PRO A 103 3.25 6.61 4.03
N TYR A 104 3.06 5.36 4.47
CA TYR A 104 2.94 4.17 3.63
C TYR A 104 1.49 3.73 3.40
N SER A 105 0.51 4.52 3.87
CA SER A 105 -0.88 4.30 3.52
C SER A 105 -1.06 4.40 2.00
N THR A 106 -2.01 3.63 1.48
CA THR A 106 -2.32 3.59 0.05
C THR A 106 -2.60 4.98 -0.52
N ALA A 107 -3.37 5.80 0.19
CA ALA A 107 -3.66 7.19 -0.18
C ALA A 107 -2.40 8.05 -0.25
N LYS A 108 -1.53 8.01 0.78
CA LYS A 108 -0.29 8.83 0.79
C LYS A 108 0.70 8.39 -0.27
N LEU A 109 0.81 7.09 -0.55
CA LEU A 109 1.66 6.57 -1.62
C LEU A 109 1.14 7.00 -3.00
N ALA A 110 -0.17 6.92 -3.23
CA ALA A 110 -0.80 7.39 -4.46
C ALA A 110 -0.59 8.90 -4.67
N ASP A 111 -0.81 9.73 -3.63
CA ASP A 111 -0.54 11.17 -3.68
C ASP A 111 0.91 11.46 -4.04
N LYS A 112 1.85 10.75 -3.43
CA LYS A 112 3.29 10.90 -3.71
C LYS A 112 3.63 10.50 -5.14
N GLN A 113 3.02 9.44 -5.67
CA GLN A 113 3.19 9.02 -7.06
C GLN A 113 2.61 10.04 -8.03
N GLN A 114 1.41 10.57 -7.77
CA GLN A 114 0.78 11.59 -8.58
C GLN A 114 1.60 12.89 -8.60
N GLN A 115 2.15 13.30 -7.46
CA GLN A 115 3.05 14.47 -7.40
C GLN A 115 4.34 14.27 -8.21
N LYS A 116 4.92 13.06 -8.19
CA LYS A 116 6.07 12.73 -9.05
C LYS A 116 5.69 12.84 -10.53
N LEU A 117 4.53 12.31 -10.91
CA LEU A 117 4.04 12.35 -12.28
C LEU A 117 3.82 13.78 -12.76
N GLN A 118 3.16 14.60 -11.94
CA GLN A 118 2.96 16.01 -12.25
C GLN A 118 4.28 16.76 -12.46
N LYS A 119 5.31 16.46 -11.67
CA LYS A 119 6.65 17.04 -11.86
C LYS A 119 7.29 16.59 -13.17
N SER A 120 7.22 15.30 -13.51
CA SER A 120 7.73 14.77 -14.79
C SER A 120 7.01 15.39 -15.99
N ILE A 121 5.68 15.51 -15.93
CA ILE A 121 4.88 16.15 -16.99
C ILE A 121 5.20 17.64 -17.12
N ALA A 122 5.34 18.36 -16.00
CA ALA A 122 5.72 19.77 -16.03
C ALA A 122 7.10 19.97 -16.66
N LEU A 123 8.06 19.10 -16.34
CA LEU A 123 9.40 19.12 -16.95
C LEU A 123 9.34 18.83 -18.45
N LEU A 124 8.52 17.86 -18.87
CA LEU A 124 8.29 17.58 -20.28
C LEU A 124 7.75 18.81 -21.02
N ASN A 125 6.74 19.47 -20.45
CA ASN A 125 6.15 20.67 -21.06
C ASN A 125 7.21 21.77 -21.23
N GLN A 126 8.05 21.99 -20.20
CA GLN A 126 9.18 22.92 -20.28
C GLN A 126 10.14 22.57 -21.43
N TYR A 127 10.50 21.30 -21.61
CA TYR A 127 11.35 20.85 -22.73
C TYR A 127 10.68 20.96 -24.09
N THR A 128 9.35 20.89 -24.15
CA THR A 128 8.62 20.97 -25.42
C THR A 128 8.32 22.39 -25.87
N GLU A 129 8.03 23.30 -24.93
CA GLU A 129 7.58 24.67 -25.16
C GLU A 129 8.72 25.69 -25.22
N THR A 130 9.81 25.45 -24.49
CA THR A 130 10.95 26.36 -24.51
C THR A 130 11.88 26.06 -25.69
N ALA A 131 12.49 27.09 -26.27
CA ALA A 131 13.50 26.96 -27.33
C ALA A 131 14.87 26.51 -26.78
N ILE A 132 14.91 25.97 -25.56
CA ILE A 132 16.16 25.58 -24.90
C ILE A 132 16.65 24.28 -25.53
N PRO A 133 17.93 24.19 -25.92
CA PRO A 133 18.53 22.92 -26.31
C PRO A 133 18.53 21.94 -25.13
N VAL A 134 17.79 20.85 -25.26
CA VAL A 134 17.76 19.75 -24.27
C VAL A 134 18.58 18.58 -24.83
N SER A 135 19.36 17.92 -23.99
CA SER A 135 20.15 16.76 -24.43
C SER A 135 19.28 15.52 -24.61
N ASP A 136 19.70 14.61 -25.48
CA ASP A 136 19.02 13.33 -25.66
C ASP A 136 19.06 12.49 -24.36
N ASN A 137 20.09 12.64 -23.53
CA ASN A 137 20.19 11.95 -22.24
C ASN A 137 19.13 12.45 -21.25
N ASP A 138 18.92 13.77 -21.14
CA ASP A 138 17.88 14.34 -20.23
C ASP A 138 16.48 13.88 -20.67
N LEU A 139 16.23 13.84 -21.98
CA LEU A 139 14.98 13.31 -22.54
C LEU A 139 14.82 11.81 -22.27
N TYR A 140 15.92 11.05 -22.25
CA TYR A 140 15.91 9.61 -21.99
C TYR A 140 15.62 9.33 -20.52
N ASP A 141 16.27 10.03 -19.61
CA ASP A 141 16.02 9.92 -18.17
C ASP A 141 14.57 10.30 -17.84
N LEU A 142 14.04 11.35 -18.48
CA LEU A 142 12.64 11.73 -18.33
C LEU A 142 11.69 10.68 -18.91
N ALA A 143 11.98 10.13 -20.10
CA ALA A 143 11.16 9.07 -20.71
C ALA A 143 11.13 7.82 -19.83
N LYS A 144 12.27 7.43 -19.26
CA LYS A 144 12.37 6.31 -18.33
C LYS A 144 11.56 6.55 -17.05
N ALA A 145 11.68 7.74 -16.47
CA ALA A 145 10.89 8.12 -15.30
C ALA A 145 9.37 8.09 -15.60
N LEU A 146 8.95 8.53 -16.79
CA LEU A 146 7.54 8.49 -17.20
C LEU A 146 7.05 7.05 -17.46
N HIS A 147 7.91 6.18 -18.01
CA HIS A 147 7.63 4.75 -18.18
C HIS A 147 7.39 4.05 -16.83
N GLU A 148 8.26 4.27 -15.84
CA GLU A 148 8.09 3.76 -14.47
C GLU A 148 6.81 4.27 -13.78
N GLN A 149 6.27 5.38 -14.27
CA GLN A 149 5.05 6.02 -13.77
C GLN A 149 3.81 5.70 -14.62
N TYR A 150 3.92 4.75 -15.57
CA TYR A 150 2.85 4.31 -16.47
C TYR A 150 2.32 5.42 -17.41
N ALA A 151 3.10 6.49 -17.63
CA ALA A 151 2.77 7.63 -18.48
C ALA A 151 3.36 7.47 -19.89
N TYR A 152 2.88 6.45 -20.61
CA TYR A 152 3.45 6.02 -21.89
C TYR A 152 3.29 7.04 -23.02
N ALA A 153 2.18 7.80 -23.03
CA ALA A 153 1.95 8.82 -24.05
C ALA A 153 2.96 9.98 -23.91
N GLU A 154 3.24 10.39 -22.68
CA GLU A 154 4.20 11.42 -22.33
C GLU A 154 5.64 10.95 -22.60
N ALA A 155 5.98 9.71 -22.24
CA ALA A 155 7.29 9.14 -22.55
C ALA A 155 7.57 9.14 -24.06
N ARG A 156 6.56 8.85 -24.90
CA ARG A 156 6.70 8.92 -26.37
C ARG A 156 6.98 10.33 -26.89
N LYS A 157 6.44 11.36 -26.24
CA LYS A 157 6.73 12.75 -26.61
C LYS A 157 8.21 13.09 -26.41
N CYS A 158 8.88 12.53 -25.39
CA CYS A 158 10.32 12.70 -25.18
C CYS A 158 11.13 12.24 -26.41
N PHE A 159 10.83 11.04 -26.93
CA PHE A 159 11.52 10.50 -28.11
C PHE A 159 11.27 11.33 -29.37
N GLY A 160 10.12 12.01 -29.47
CA GLY A 160 9.83 12.92 -30.58
C GLY A 160 10.85 14.07 -30.72
N LYS A 161 11.44 14.51 -29.61
CA LYS A 161 12.41 15.61 -29.56
C LYS A 161 13.86 15.17 -29.68
N MET A 162 14.14 13.89 -29.44
CA MET A 162 15.50 13.35 -29.50
C MET A 162 16.05 13.28 -30.92
N LYS A 163 17.35 13.54 -31.07
CA LYS A 163 18.05 13.43 -32.36
C LYS A 163 18.47 11.99 -32.67
N THR A 164 18.91 11.26 -31.65
CA THR A 164 19.52 9.92 -31.78
C THR A 164 18.56 8.77 -31.46
N LYS A 165 17.24 9.03 -31.45
CA LYS A 165 16.21 8.09 -30.97
C LYS A 165 16.22 6.69 -31.58
N ASN A 166 16.69 6.56 -32.83
CA ASN A 166 16.77 5.28 -33.54
C ASN A 166 18.21 4.73 -33.64
N SER A 167 19.19 5.49 -33.18
CA SER A 167 20.62 5.18 -33.33
C SER A 167 21.26 4.72 -32.02
N SER A 168 20.64 5.00 -30.87
CA SER A 168 21.09 4.51 -29.56
C SER A 168 20.33 3.23 -29.19
N LEU A 169 21.07 2.16 -28.89
CA LEU A 169 20.49 0.86 -28.51
C LEU A 169 19.58 0.99 -27.28
N GLU A 170 20.03 1.68 -26.24
CA GLU A 170 19.27 1.84 -24.99
C GLU A 170 17.94 2.59 -25.20
N ILE A 171 17.93 3.59 -26.09
CA ILE A 171 16.73 4.35 -26.42
C ILE A 171 15.71 3.47 -27.15
N VAL A 172 16.16 2.68 -28.12
CA VAL A 172 15.29 1.76 -28.89
C VAL A 172 14.72 0.67 -27.97
N ILE A 173 15.50 0.15 -27.03
CA ILE A 173 15.02 -0.82 -26.03
C ILE A 173 13.94 -0.19 -25.14
N LEU A 174 14.16 1.02 -24.63
CA LEU A 174 13.17 1.70 -23.80
C LEU A 174 11.88 1.98 -24.57
N GLN A 175 11.96 2.39 -25.85
CA GLN A 175 10.79 2.52 -26.71
C GLN A 175 10.04 1.19 -26.86
N ALA A 176 10.75 0.08 -27.09
CA ALA A 176 10.14 -1.25 -27.21
C ALA A 176 9.40 -1.65 -25.92
N HIS A 177 10.00 -1.38 -24.76
CA HIS A 177 9.37 -1.63 -23.46
C HIS A 177 8.08 -0.81 -23.29
N ILE A 178 8.13 0.47 -23.63
CA ILE A 178 6.96 1.37 -23.53
C ILE A 178 5.83 0.88 -24.43
N GLU A 179 6.10 0.54 -25.70
CA GLU A 179 5.04 0.07 -26.61
C GLU A 179 4.49 -1.30 -26.19
N ARG A 180 5.32 -2.19 -25.63
CA ARG A 180 4.86 -3.48 -25.09
C ARG A 180 3.90 -3.26 -23.92
N ASP A 181 4.29 -2.43 -22.96
CA ASP A 181 3.51 -2.21 -21.75
C ASP A 181 2.24 -1.37 -22.02
N ASP A 182 2.22 -0.54 -23.08
CA ASP A 182 1.04 0.15 -23.61
C ASP A 182 0.15 -0.74 -24.51
N GLY A 183 0.51 -2.02 -24.70
CA GLY A 183 -0.27 -3.00 -25.46
C GLY A 183 -0.11 -2.94 -26.99
N LYS A 184 0.85 -2.20 -27.51
CA LYS A 184 1.16 -2.09 -28.95
C LYS A 184 2.26 -3.05 -29.36
N TYR A 185 1.94 -4.33 -29.28
CA TYR A 185 2.89 -5.41 -29.52
C TYR A 185 3.53 -5.39 -30.91
N THR A 186 2.82 -4.94 -31.95
CA THR A 186 3.37 -4.84 -33.30
C THR A 186 4.52 -3.82 -33.39
N ASP A 187 4.35 -2.66 -32.76
CA ASP A 187 5.40 -1.64 -32.71
C ASP A 187 6.55 -2.07 -31.80
N ALA A 188 6.23 -2.70 -30.66
CA ALA A 188 7.21 -3.24 -29.73
C ALA A 188 8.12 -4.30 -30.41
N LEU A 189 7.53 -5.26 -31.13
CA LEU A 189 8.28 -6.31 -31.84
C LEU A 189 9.24 -5.71 -32.88
N ARG A 190 8.78 -4.75 -33.68
CA ARG A 190 9.63 -4.05 -34.65
C ARG A 190 10.82 -3.35 -33.98
N LEU A 191 10.59 -2.70 -32.84
CA LEU A 191 11.65 -2.04 -32.09
C LEU A 191 12.64 -3.05 -31.45
N TYR A 192 12.15 -4.18 -30.94
CA TYR A 192 13.05 -5.25 -30.46
C TYR A 192 13.86 -5.90 -31.58
N ASP A 193 13.29 -6.07 -32.78
CA ASP A 193 14.03 -6.53 -33.96
C ASP A 193 15.14 -5.53 -34.33
N GLN A 194 14.81 -4.24 -34.38
CA GLN A 194 15.80 -3.18 -34.59
C GLN A 194 16.91 -3.21 -33.53
N ALA A 195 16.56 -3.31 -32.24
CA ALA A 195 17.55 -3.40 -31.15
C ALA A 195 18.43 -4.64 -31.28
N TYR A 196 17.88 -5.78 -31.71
CA TYR A 196 18.61 -7.03 -31.91
C TYR A 196 19.68 -6.89 -33.00
N ASP A 197 19.34 -6.19 -34.09
CA ASP A 197 20.28 -5.92 -35.19
C ASP A 197 21.37 -4.91 -34.80
N MET A 198 21.08 -4.01 -33.85
CA MET A 198 22.02 -3.01 -33.35
C MET A 198 23.08 -3.57 -32.39
N THR A 199 22.78 -4.65 -31.65
CA THR A 199 23.73 -5.23 -30.68
C THR A 199 24.50 -6.42 -31.26
N THR A 200 25.78 -6.50 -30.94
CA THR A 200 26.65 -7.66 -31.21
C THR A 200 26.86 -8.53 -29.98
N SER A 201 26.38 -8.11 -28.80
CA SER A 201 26.54 -8.83 -27.54
C SER A 201 25.58 -10.03 -27.45
N PRO A 202 26.08 -11.27 -27.32
CA PRO A 202 25.21 -12.45 -27.19
C PRO A 202 24.27 -12.37 -25.98
N SER A 203 24.73 -11.83 -24.85
CA SER A 203 23.90 -11.68 -23.64
C SER A 203 22.72 -10.74 -23.87
N GLN A 204 22.95 -9.58 -24.50
CA GLN A 204 21.89 -8.63 -24.81
C GLN A 204 20.90 -9.19 -25.84
N ARG A 205 21.38 -9.96 -26.83
CA ARG A 205 20.51 -10.65 -27.79
C ARG A 205 19.57 -11.65 -27.11
N ILE A 206 20.07 -12.39 -26.13
CA ILE A 206 19.24 -13.33 -25.35
C ILE A 206 18.16 -12.56 -24.58
N GLU A 207 18.53 -11.48 -23.89
CA GLU A 207 17.57 -10.64 -23.15
C GLU A 207 16.46 -10.09 -24.07
N LEU A 208 16.82 -9.58 -25.25
CA LEU A 208 15.85 -9.09 -26.24
C LEU A 208 14.91 -10.19 -26.74
N LEU A 209 15.41 -11.41 -26.94
CA LEU A 209 14.57 -12.55 -27.32
C LEU A 209 13.60 -12.97 -26.22
N LEU A 210 14.01 -12.87 -24.95
CA LEU A 210 13.14 -13.11 -23.81
C LEU A 210 12.06 -12.04 -23.69
N ALA A 211 12.39 -10.78 -23.99
CA ALA A 211 11.46 -9.65 -23.90
C ALA A 211 10.35 -9.64 -24.98
N LYS A 212 10.50 -10.45 -26.05
CA LYS A 212 9.49 -10.63 -27.13
C LYS A 212 8.37 -11.63 -26.78
N LYS A 213 8.54 -12.44 -25.75
CA LYS A 213 7.55 -13.46 -25.32
C LYS A 213 6.50 -12.84 -24.41
#